data_AF-A0A8S3X7T2-F1
#
_entry.id   AF-A0A8S3X7T2-F1
#
_cell.length_a   1.000
_cell.length_b   1.000
_cell.length_c   1.000
_cell.angle_alpha   90.00
_cell.angle_beta   90.00
_cell.angle_gamma   90.00
#
_symmetry.space_group_name_H-M   'P 1'
#
loop_
_entity.id
_entity.type
_entity.pdbx_description
1 polymer ?
#
loop_
_entity_poly.entity_id
_entity_poly.type
_entity_poly.pdbx_seq_one_letter_code
_entity_poly.pdbx_strand_id
1 'polypeptide(L)'
;MYFTENVLPPVLMVSRFQWDKIKQIQTFAQRPSTNASQVIVVEMGTRQCYGTSDCAKLLNAIQATNTSDKPYYFMISSDGETFDALGWRRRSPLFPQYSADALVLAFIGNL
;
A
#
# COMPACT_ATOMS: atom_id res chain seq x y z
N MET A 1 -11.93 28.78 26.01
CA MET A 1 -12.17 27.39 25.58
C MET A 1 -11.94 27.39 24.08
N TYR A 2 -10.73 27.05 23.62
CA TYR A 2 -10.36 27.16 22.21
C TYR A 2 -10.67 25.84 21.51
N PHE A 3 -11.41 25.93 20.40
CA PHE A 3 -11.64 24.83 19.48
C PHE A 3 -10.28 24.32 18.99
N THR A 4 -9.92 23.09 19.34
CA THR A 4 -8.87 22.37 18.63
C THR A 4 -9.46 21.96 17.29
N GLU A 5 -9.00 22.57 16.22
CA GLU A 5 -9.27 22.05 14.87
C GLU A 5 -8.84 20.58 14.85
N ASN A 6 -9.75 19.68 14.45
CA ASN A 6 -9.48 18.25 14.24
C ASN A 6 -8.61 18.08 12.98
N VAL A 7 -7.41 18.66 12.99
CA VAL A 7 -6.42 18.47 11.94
C VAL A 7 -5.82 17.09 12.17
N LEU A 8 -6.19 16.14 11.31
CA LEU A 8 -5.50 14.85 11.27
C LEU A 8 -4.00 15.11 11.03
N PRO A 9 -3.10 14.50 11.82
CA PRO A 9 -1.68 14.63 11.57
C PRO A 9 -1.36 14.17 10.13
N PRO A 10 -0.35 14.77 9.48
CA PRO A 10 0.03 14.39 8.13
C PRO A 10 0.42 12.91 8.10
N VAL A 11 -0.14 12.17 7.14
CA VAL A 11 0.21 10.77 6.90
C VAL A 11 1.67 10.71 6.44
N LEU A 12 2.50 9.92 7.13
CA LEU A 12 3.86 9.67 6.69
C LEU A 12 3.83 8.68 5.52
N MET A 13 4.14 9.17 4.32
CA MET A 13 4.10 8.39 3.09
C MET A 13 5.52 8.01 2.64
N VAL A 14 5.79 6.71 2.56
CA VAL A 14 7.04 6.13 2.05
C VAL A 14 6.85 5.80 0.58
N SER A 15 7.56 6.52 -0.28
CA SER A 15 7.51 6.30 -1.73
C SER A 15 8.04 4.91 -2.10
N ARG A 16 7.48 4.30 -3.16
CA ARG A 16 8.00 3.05 -3.73
C ARG A 16 9.51 3.10 -3.98
N PHE A 17 10.04 4.24 -4.43
CA PHE A 17 11.47 4.41 -4.69
C PHE A 17 12.35 4.27 -3.43
N GLN A 18 11.78 4.42 -2.24
CA GLN A 18 12.50 4.31 -0.97
C GLN A 18 12.55 2.87 -0.45
N TRP A 19 11.54 2.03 -0.78
CA TRP A 19 11.43 0.69 -0.20
C TRP A 19 11.57 -0.45 -1.22
N ASP A 20 11.24 -0.28 -2.50
CA ASP A 20 11.36 -1.33 -3.53
C ASP A 20 12.78 -1.36 -4.12
N LYS A 21 13.59 -2.32 -3.64
CA LYS A 21 14.97 -2.50 -4.12
C LYS A 21 15.06 -3.24 -5.44
N ILE A 22 14.06 -4.08 -5.73
CA ILE A 22 14.02 -4.90 -6.93
C ILE A 22 13.70 -4.01 -8.14
N LYS A 23 13.08 -2.84 -7.91
CA LYS A 23 12.67 -1.88 -8.94
C LYS A 23 11.90 -2.62 -10.03
N GLN A 24 11.00 -3.51 -9.64
CA GLN A 24 10.22 -4.26 -10.62
C GLN A 24 9.33 -3.27 -11.38
N ILE A 25 9.77 -2.90 -12.58
CA ILE A 25 8.98 -2.12 -13.52
C ILE A 25 8.09 -3.14 -14.25
N GLN A 26 6.88 -3.33 -13.76
CA GLN A 26 5.84 -3.95 -14.58
C GLN A 26 4.72 -2.94 -14.86
N THR A 27 4.34 -2.90 -16.13
CA THR A 27 3.25 -2.11 -16.69
C THR A 27 1.92 -2.66 -16.23
N PHE A 28 1.51 -2.30 -15.00
CA PHE A 28 0.10 -2.41 -14.63
C PHE A 28 -0.74 -1.58 -15.59
N ALA A 29 -1.92 -2.11 -15.94
CA ALA A 29 -2.90 -1.34 -16.69
C ALA A 29 -3.19 -0.04 -15.94
N GLN A 30 -3.17 1.06 -16.68
CA GLN A 30 -3.54 2.36 -16.14
C GLN A 30 -5.02 2.34 -15.75
N ARG A 31 -5.32 2.97 -14.63
CA ARG A 31 -6.69 3.17 -14.17
C ARG A 31 -7.27 4.40 -14.88
N PRO A 32 -8.46 4.29 -15.51
CA PRO A 32 -9.05 5.38 -16.27
C PRO A 32 -9.66 6.49 -15.40
N SER A 33 -9.91 6.23 -14.10
CA SER A 33 -10.52 7.21 -13.19
C SER A 33 -9.81 7.21 -11.82
N THR A 34 -9.67 8.38 -11.20
CA THR A 34 -9.05 8.58 -9.87
C THR A 34 -10.09 8.62 -8.74
N ASN A 35 -11.37 8.72 -9.08
CA ASN A 35 -12.51 8.73 -8.17
C ASN A 35 -12.83 7.30 -7.74
N ALA A 36 -12.07 6.81 -6.77
CA ALA A 36 -12.46 5.61 -6.04
C ALA A 36 -13.68 5.92 -5.16
N SER A 37 -14.72 5.10 -5.27
CA SER A 37 -15.93 5.17 -4.44
C SER A 37 -15.83 4.28 -3.20
N GLN A 38 -14.91 3.31 -3.23
CA GLN A 38 -14.80 2.24 -2.24
C GLN A 38 -13.33 1.95 -1.89
N VAL A 39 -13.12 1.48 -0.67
CA VAL A 39 -11.83 0.97 -0.19
C VAL A 39 -12.05 -0.42 0.38
N ILE A 40 -11.31 -1.38 -0.16
CA ILE A 40 -11.23 -2.76 0.33
C ILE A 40 -10.00 -2.83 1.23
N VAL A 41 -10.22 -3.17 2.49
CA VAL A 41 -9.16 -3.31 3.49
C VAL A 41 -8.83 -4.79 3.65
N VAL A 42 -7.55 -5.13 3.57
CA VAL A 42 -7.05 -6.51 3.72
C VAL A 42 -5.84 -6.56 4.66
N GLU A 43 -5.55 -7.74 5.19
CA GLU A 43 -4.28 -8.03 5.86
C GLU A 43 -3.34 -8.82 4.94
N MET A 44 -2.03 -8.68 5.13
CA MET A 44 -1.04 -9.38 4.31
C MET A 44 -0.72 -10.80 4.78
N GLY A 45 -1.14 -11.18 6.00
CA GLY A 45 -0.76 -12.46 6.62
C GLY A 45 0.74 -12.58 6.89
N THR A 46 1.44 -11.46 7.09
CA THR A 46 2.89 -11.41 7.34
C THR A 46 3.18 -11.19 8.82
N ARG A 47 4.45 -11.25 9.22
CA ARG A 47 4.84 -10.61 10.49
C ARG A 47 4.55 -9.11 10.43
N GLN A 48 4.37 -8.50 11.60
CA GLN A 48 4.37 -7.06 11.78
C GLN A 48 5.76 -6.46 11.52
N CYS A 49 5.81 -5.17 11.23
CA CYS A 49 7.03 -4.40 11.07
C CYS A 49 6.82 -2.95 11.53
N TYR A 50 7.92 -2.31 11.92
CA TYR A 50 7.91 -0.96 12.50
C TYR A 50 8.99 -0.11 11.84
N GLY A 51 8.60 1.04 11.32
CA GLY A 51 9.46 2.00 10.64
C GLY A 51 9.93 1.55 9.26
N THR A 52 10.37 2.53 8.47
CA THR A 52 10.65 2.36 7.05
C THR A 52 11.70 1.27 6.78
N SER A 53 12.76 1.21 7.59
CA SER A 53 13.86 0.26 7.38
C SER A 53 13.46 -1.20 7.62
N ASP A 54 12.74 -1.51 8.70
CA ASP A 54 12.31 -2.90 8.96
C ASP A 54 11.25 -3.34 7.95
N CYS A 55 10.26 -2.49 7.70
CA CYS A 55 9.20 -2.78 6.73
C CYS A 55 9.75 -2.94 5.32
N ALA A 56 10.68 -2.09 4.87
CA ALA A 56 11.32 -2.27 3.57
C ALA A 56 12.07 -3.60 3.49
N LYS A 57 12.80 -4.03 4.54
CA LYS A 57 13.47 -5.34 4.56
C LYS A 57 12.47 -6.48 4.41
N LEU A 58 11.37 -6.45 5.16
CA LEU A 58 10.30 -7.45 5.07
C LEU A 58 9.67 -7.50 3.67
N LEU A 59 9.25 -6.34 3.14
CA LEU A 59 8.58 -6.24 1.85
C LEU A 59 9.45 -6.77 0.71
N ASN A 60 10.75 -6.41 0.70
CA ASN A 60 11.71 -6.92 -0.29
C ASN A 60 11.96 -8.42 -0.14
N ALA A 61 12.03 -8.95 1.08
CA ALA A 61 12.21 -10.39 1.30
C ALA A 61 11.03 -11.18 0.72
N ILE A 62 9.80 -10.72 0.94
CA ILE A 62 8.61 -11.36 0.38
C ILE A 62 8.61 -11.26 -1.16
N GLN A 63 9.00 -10.11 -1.72
CA GLN A 63 9.05 -9.93 -3.17
C GLN A 63 10.15 -10.78 -3.84
N ALA A 64 11.26 -11.05 -3.14
CA ALA A 64 12.28 -11.98 -3.62
C ALA A 64 11.76 -13.43 -3.72
N THR A 65 10.87 -13.83 -2.80
CA THR A 65 10.26 -15.17 -2.81
C THR A 65 9.06 -15.28 -3.77
N ASN A 66 8.43 -14.15 -4.09
CA ASN A 66 7.19 -14.12 -4.84
C ASN A 66 7.32 -13.02 -5.90
N THR A 67 7.54 -13.42 -7.15
CA THR A 67 7.80 -12.51 -8.29
C THR A 67 6.61 -11.62 -8.65
N SER A 68 5.46 -11.86 -8.02
CA SER A 68 4.27 -11.03 -8.15
C SER A 68 4.44 -9.75 -7.34
N ASP A 69 4.33 -8.61 -8.03
CA ASP A 69 4.33 -7.31 -7.39
C ASP A 69 3.23 -7.22 -6.32
N LYS A 70 3.38 -6.33 -5.35
CA LYS A 70 2.36 -6.11 -4.32
C LYS A 70 1.09 -5.58 -4.99
N PRO A 71 0.00 -6.37 -5.05
CA PRO A 71 -1.20 -5.96 -5.78
C PRO A 71 -2.06 -4.99 -4.95
N TYR A 72 -1.44 -4.25 -4.03
CA TYR A 72 -2.08 -3.30 -3.14
C TYR A 72 -1.77 -1.89 -3.61
N TYR A 73 -2.69 -0.96 -3.40
CA TYR A 73 -2.46 0.45 -3.74
C TYR A 73 -1.51 1.06 -2.73
N PHE A 74 -1.81 0.85 -1.46
CA PHE A 74 -1.02 1.28 -0.31
C PHE A 74 -0.94 0.15 0.71
N MET A 75 0.15 0.15 1.48
CA MET A 75 0.35 -0.77 2.59
C MET A 75 0.65 0.04 3.86
N ILE A 76 0.07 -0.32 4.99
CA ILE A 76 0.23 0.40 6.26
C ILE A 76 1.00 -0.48 7.25
N SER A 77 2.09 0.04 7.81
CA SER A 77 2.87 -0.64 8.86
C SER A 77 2.17 -0.56 10.23
N SER A 78 2.67 -1.33 11.19
CA SER A 78 2.09 -1.38 12.54
C SER A 78 2.21 -0.07 13.31
N ASP A 79 3.16 0.80 12.94
CA ASP A 79 3.33 2.16 13.44
C ASP A 79 2.69 3.25 12.56
N GLY A 80 1.93 2.86 11.54
CA GLY A 80 1.10 3.79 10.76
C GLY A 80 1.80 4.47 9.58
N GLU A 81 3.04 4.09 9.24
CA GLU A 81 3.67 4.54 8.00
C GLU A 81 2.96 3.92 6.78
N THR A 82 2.71 4.73 5.75
CA THR A 82 2.01 4.29 4.54
C THR A 82 3.01 4.13 3.39
N PHE A 83 3.15 2.91 2.90
CA PHE A 83 4.03 2.56 1.78
C PHE A 83 3.25 2.60 0.47
N ASP A 84 3.73 3.41 -0.47
CA ASP A 84 3.20 3.49 -1.82
C ASP A 84 3.59 2.22 -2.61
N ALA A 85 2.60 1.49 -3.10
CA ALA A 85 2.78 0.26 -3.86
C ALA A 85 2.35 0.45 -5.31
N LEU A 86 1.09 0.17 -5.67
CA LEU A 86 0.54 0.50 -6.99
C LEU A 86 0.25 2.00 -7.13
N GLY A 87 -0.01 2.69 -6.02
CA GLY A 87 -0.40 4.10 -6.02
C GLY A 87 -1.72 4.32 -6.76
N TRP A 88 -2.11 5.58 -6.94
CA TRP A 88 -3.46 5.94 -7.41
C TRP A 88 -3.80 5.56 -8.86
N ARG A 89 -2.80 5.32 -9.72
CA ARG A 89 -2.99 5.27 -11.19
C ARG A 89 -2.97 3.87 -11.79
N ARG A 90 -2.66 2.84 -11.02
CA ARG A 90 -2.54 1.46 -11.52
C ARG A 90 -3.72 0.63 -11.04
N ARG A 91 -4.18 -0.33 -11.85
CA ARG A 91 -5.20 -1.29 -11.42
C ARG A 91 -4.58 -2.45 -10.66
N SER A 92 -5.20 -2.79 -9.53
CA SER A 92 -4.91 -4.05 -8.84
C SER A 92 -5.56 -5.23 -9.58
N PRO A 93 -4.88 -6.39 -9.67
CA PRO A 93 -5.48 -7.63 -10.11
C PRO A 93 -6.35 -8.30 -9.03
N LEU A 94 -6.29 -7.84 -7.78
CA LEU A 94 -7.16 -8.33 -6.72
C LEU A 94 -8.59 -7.84 -6.93
N PHE A 95 -9.54 -8.70 -6.61
CA PHE A 95 -10.98 -8.45 -6.73
C PHE A 95 -11.37 -7.82 -8.08
N PRO A 96 -11.19 -8.53 -9.21
CA PRO A 96 -11.43 -7.98 -10.56
C PRO A 96 -12.81 -7.32 -10.72
N GLN A 97 -13.82 -7.83 -10.01
CA GLN A 97 -15.19 -7.31 -10.00
C GLN A 97 -15.32 -5.88 -9.44
N TYR A 98 -14.34 -5.41 -8.65
CA TYR A 98 -14.31 -4.06 -8.05
C TYR A 98 -13.18 -3.19 -8.63
N SER A 99 -12.49 -3.65 -9.68
CA SER A 99 -11.29 -3.00 -10.22
C SER A 99 -11.55 -1.63 -10.88
N ALA A 100 -12.82 -1.27 -11.13
CA ALA A 100 -13.21 0.00 -11.73
C ALA A 100 -13.19 1.16 -10.73
N ASP A 101 -13.70 0.93 -9.51
CA ASP A 101 -14.01 1.99 -8.54
C ASP A 101 -13.44 1.75 -7.13
N ALA A 102 -12.88 0.58 -6.82
CA ALA A 102 -12.28 0.31 -5.52
C ALA A 102 -10.75 0.48 -5.46
N LEU A 103 -10.25 0.86 -4.28
CA LEU A 103 -8.84 0.78 -3.90
C LEU A 103 -8.63 -0.36 -2.92
N VAL A 104 -7.53 -1.09 -3.07
CA VAL A 104 -7.12 -2.12 -2.10
C VAL A 104 -6.03 -1.55 -1.20
N LEU A 105 -6.34 -1.45 0.09
CA LEU A 105 -5.46 -1.00 1.16
C LEU A 105 -5.08 -2.21 2.02
N ALA A 106 -3.79 -2.43 2.23
CA ALA A 106 -3.31 -3.59 3.01
C ALA A 106 -2.65 -3.18 4.33
N PHE A 107 -2.90 -3.91 5.40
CA PHE A 107 -2.10 -3.84 6.63
C PHE A 107 -0.95 -4.84 6.56
N ILE A 108 0.28 -4.38 6.85
CA ILE A 108 1.45 -5.24 6.95
C ILE A 108 1.40 -5.95 8.30
N GLY A 109 1.02 -7.22 8.27
CA GLY A 109 0.86 -8.02 9.47
C GLY A 109 -0.16 -9.14 9.29
N ASN A 110 -0.41 -9.78 10.40
CA ASN A 110 -1.46 -10.74 10.69
C ASN A 110 -2.12 -10.17 11.97
N LEU A 111 -3.43 -9.97 11.94
CA LEU A 111 -4.20 -9.55 13.11
C LEU A 111 -4.67 -10.77 13.92
#